data_AF-A0A7X9FDA4-F1
#
_entry.id   AF-A0A7X9FDA4-F1
#
_cell.length_a   1.000
_cell.length_b   1.000
_cell.length_c   1.000
_cell.angle_alpha   90.00
_cell.angle_beta   90.00
_cell.angle_gamma   90.00
#
_symmetry.space_group_name_H-M   'P 1'
#
loop_
_entity.id
_entity.type
_entity.pdbx_description
1 polymer ?
#
loop_
_entity_poly.entity_id
_entity_poly.type
_entity_poly.pdbx_seq_one_letter_code
_entity_poly.pdbx_strand_id
1 'polypeptide(L)'
;MISVKLLLTCLLWGGIALFAIELIWYHLEKKLNLTAKLPADLVEPMGSGYFVSRFVSQFAFLVALPSVVYSWAYVLIPFYGVRAGIVLALYLFIMGIVPYSTASLMRIKIPLAYTLFHLAGYLIKLVLIYGIIAYIYVL
;
A
#
# COMPACT_ATOMS: atom_id res chain seq x y z
N MET A 1 -21.03 8.30 15.25
CA MET A 1 -21.47 7.35 14.21
C MET A 1 -20.37 7.27 13.15
N ILE A 2 -19.92 6.07 12.80
CA ILE A 2 -19.08 5.89 11.61
C ILE A 2 -19.90 6.38 10.41
N SER A 3 -19.40 7.38 9.69
CA SER A 3 -20.04 7.79 8.44
C SER A 3 -19.77 6.69 7.42
N VAL A 4 -20.67 5.70 7.35
CA VAL A 4 -20.62 4.58 6.39
C VAL A 4 -20.42 5.11 4.97
N LYS A 5 -21.01 6.28 4.67
CA LYS A 5 -20.82 6.99 3.41
C LYS A 5 -19.36 7.40 3.16
N LEU A 6 -18.68 8.02 4.14
CA LEU A 6 -17.26 8.40 4.00
C LEU A 6 -16.36 7.16 3.89
N LEU A 7 -16.63 6.13 4.68
CA LEU A 7 -15.88 4.87 4.63
C LEU A 7 -16.00 4.23 3.24
N LEU A 8 -17.21 4.05 2.72
CA LEU A 8 -17.44 3.49 1.38
C LEU A 8 -16.80 4.34 0.29
N THR A 9 -16.83 5.67 0.42
CA THR A 9 -16.19 6.59 -0.52
C THR A 9 -14.67 6.43 -0.51
N CYS A 10 -14.04 6.29 0.66
CA CYS A 10 -12.61 5.98 0.78
C CYS A 10 -12.25 4.63 0.16
N LEU A 11 -13.04 3.58 0.43
CA LEU A 11 -12.80 2.26 -0.12
C LEU A 11 -12.90 2.25 -1.66
N LEU A 12 -13.89 2.93 -2.22
CA LEU A 12 -14.07 3.05 -3.66
C LEU A 12 -12.93 3.81 -4.32
N TRP A 13 -12.66 5.04 -3.89
CA TRP A 13 -11.63 5.88 -4.50
C TRP A 13 -10.22 5.34 -4.25
N GLY A 14 -9.94 4.85 -3.04
CA GLY A 14 -8.68 4.19 -2.73
C GLY A 14 -8.50 2.90 -3.53
N GLY A 15 -9.57 2.12 -3.73
CA GLY A 15 -9.54 0.91 -4.55
C GLY A 15 -9.29 1.18 -6.03
N ILE A 16 -9.98 2.16 -6.62
CA ILE A 16 -9.77 2.57 -8.02
C ILE A 16 -8.33 3.06 -8.23
N ALA A 17 -7.85 3.91 -7.32
CA ALA A 17 -6.51 4.47 -7.39
C ALA A 17 -5.44 3.37 -7.24
N LEU A 18 -5.62 2.44 -6.29
CA LEU A 18 -4.75 1.28 -6.14
C LEU A 18 -4.77 0.38 -7.38
N PHE A 19 -5.95 0.15 -7.97
CA PHE A 19 -6.06 -0.68 -9.17
C PHE A 19 -5.29 -0.08 -10.35
N ALA A 20 -5.44 1.23 -10.59
CA ALA A 20 -4.75 1.93 -11.66
C ALA A 20 -3.23 1.87 -11.50
N ILE A 21 -2.72 2.14 -10.30
CA ILE A 21 -1.27 2.09 -10.04
C ILE A 21 -0.75 0.65 -10.06
N GLU A 22 -1.50 -0.34 -9.58
CA GLU A 22 -1.12 -1.76 -9.66
C GLU A 22 -0.98 -2.21 -11.11
N LEU A 23 -1.90 -1.76 -11.97
CA LEU A 23 -1.86 -2.08 -13.40
C LEU A 23 -0.56 -1.53 -14.02
N ILE A 24 -0.22 -0.26 -13.75
CA ILE A 24 1.03 0.35 -14.23
C ILE A 24 2.24 -0.42 -13.68
N TRP A 25 2.23 -0.76 -12.39
CA TRP A 25 3.34 -1.44 -11.74
C TRP A 25 3.56 -2.85 -12.29
N TYR A 26 2.49 -3.60 -12.52
CA TYR A 26 2.51 -4.93 -13.11
C TYR A 26 3.14 -4.92 -14.51
N HIS A 27 2.80 -3.93 -15.33
CA HIS A 27 3.40 -3.77 -16.65
C HIS A 27 4.88 -3.40 -16.58
N LEU A 28 5.27 -2.52 -15.65
CA LEU A 28 6.68 -2.16 -15.43
C LEU A 28 7.50 -3.36 -14.97
N GLU A 29 6.97 -4.15 -14.04
CA GLU A 29 7.65 -5.34 -13.51
C GLU A 29 7.91 -6.38 -14.61
N LYS A 30 6.90 -6.64 -15.44
CA LYS A 30 7.01 -7.53 -16.59
C LYS A 30 8.04 -7.04 -17.61
N LYS A 31 8.14 -5.72 -17.82
CA LYS A 31 9.09 -5.13 -18.78
C LYS A 31 10.54 -5.16 -18.26
N LEU A 32 10.73 -5.00 -16.95
CA LEU A 32 12.05 -4.92 -16.33
C LEU A 32 12.68 -6.29 -16.04
N ASN A 33 11.93 -7.39 -16.17
CA ASN A 33 12.43 -8.77 -15.97
C ASN A 33 13.26 -8.93 -14.67
N LEU A 34 12.83 -8.26 -13.59
CA LEU A 34 13.58 -8.17 -12.34
C LEU A 34 13.69 -9.52 -11.62
N THR A 35 12.85 -10.49 -11.98
CA THR A 35 12.82 -11.85 -11.44
C THR A 35 13.74 -12.83 -12.17
N ALA A 36 14.40 -12.42 -13.28
CA ALA A 36 15.23 -13.32 -14.10
C ALA A 36 16.43 -13.94 -13.36
N LYS A 37 16.85 -13.36 -12.22
CA LYS A 37 17.95 -13.86 -11.39
C LYS A 37 17.48 -14.65 -10.16
N LEU A 38 16.16 -14.80 -9.96
CA LEU A 38 15.60 -15.54 -8.83
C LEU A 38 15.40 -17.02 -9.19
N PRO A 39 15.55 -17.96 -8.23
CA PRO A 39 15.25 -19.37 -8.47
C PRO A 39 13.79 -19.54 -8.87
N ALA A 40 13.53 -20.32 -9.93
CA ALA A 40 12.18 -20.51 -10.47
C ALA A 40 11.19 -21.04 -9.41
N ASP A 41 11.69 -21.85 -8.47
CA ASP A 41 10.90 -22.45 -7.39
C ASP A 41 10.39 -21.43 -6.36
N LEU A 42 11.00 -20.24 -6.32
CA LEU A 42 10.64 -19.14 -5.41
C LEU A 42 9.82 -18.05 -6.10
N VAL A 43 9.63 -18.13 -7.43
CA VAL A 43 8.95 -17.11 -8.21
C VAL A 43 7.56 -17.61 -8.59
N GLU A 44 6.52 -16.98 -8.05
CA GLU A 44 5.16 -17.22 -8.54
C GLU A 44 5.06 -16.83 -10.02
N PRO A 45 4.41 -17.66 -10.85
CA PRO A 45 4.25 -17.35 -12.26
C PRO A 45 3.45 -16.06 -12.43
N MET A 46 3.98 -15.14 -13.24
CA MET A 46 3.32 -13.87 -13.57
C MET A 46 2.06 -14.12 -14.42
N GLY A 47 0.93 -14.29 -13.72
CA GLY A 47 -0.39 -14.48 -14.30
C GLY A 47 -1.44 -13.59 -13.66
N SER A 48 -2.68 -13.72 -14.14
CA SER A 48 -3.83 -13.00 -13.58
C SER A 48 -4.05 -13.33 -12.10
N GLY A 49 -3.78 -14.57 -11.68
CA GLY A 49 -3.87 -14.99 -10.28
C GLY A 49 -2.94 -14.20 -9.36
N TYR A 50 -1.68 -13.98 -9.78
CA TYR A 50 -0.73 -13.16 -9.05
C TYR A 50 -1.18 -11.70 -8.95
N PHE A 51 -1.68 -11.13 -10.05
CA PHE A 51 -2.20 -9.76 -10.03
C PHE A 51 -3.38 -9.62 -9.05
N VAL A 52 -4.33 -10.55 -9.07
CA VAL A 52 -5.51 -10.52 -8.19
C VAL A 52 -5.11 -10.73 -6.73
N SER A 53 -4.27 -11.72 -6.42
CA SER A 53 -3.84 -11.98 -5.03
C SER A 53 -3.07 -10.79 -4.45
N ARG A 54 -2.20 -10.19 -5.25
CA ARG A 54 -1.43 -9.00 -4.90
C ARG A 54 -2.33 -7.77 -4.74
N PHE A 55 -3.31 -7.58 -5.61
CA PHE A 55 -4.28 -6.49 -5.48
C PHE A 55 -5.15 -6.65 -4.23
N VAL A 56 -5.69 -7.84 -3.97
CA VAL A 56 -6.57 -8.10 -2.81
C VAL A 56 -5.81 -7.89 -1.50
N SER A 57 -4.59 -8.42 -1.40
CA SER A 57 -3.74 -8.22 -0.22
C SER A 57 -3.42 -6.73 -0.01
N GLN A 58 -2.97 -6.03 -1.05
CA GLN A 58 -2.68 -4.60 -0.94
C GLN A 58 -3.94 -3.76 -0.65
N PHE A 59 -5.09 -4.11 -1.21
CA PHE A 59 -6.34 -3.43 -0.91
C PHE A 59 -6.71 -3.57 0.57
N ALA A 60 -6.57 -4.77 1.14
CA ALA A 60 -6.83 -5.01 2.55
C ALA A 60 -5.91 -4.17 3.46
N PHE A 61 -4.61 -4.16 3.20
CA PHE A 61 -3.62 -3.54 4.08
C PHE A 61 -3.38 -2.05 3.84
N LEU A 62 -3.46 -1.57 2.59
CA LEU A 62 -3.18 -0.18 2.24
C LEU A 62 -4.44 0.68 2.19
N VAL A 63 -5.60 0.10 1.83
CA VAL A 63 -6.85 0.86 1.67
C VAL A 63 -7.81 0.57 2.80
N ALA A 64 -8.21 -0.69 2.98
CA ALA A 64 -9.31 -1.04 3.88
C ALA A 64 -8.95 -0.83 5.35
N LEU A 65 -7.84 -1.40 5.81
CA LEU A 65 -7.42 -1.29 7.21
C LEU A 65 -7.16 0.18 7.60
N PRO A 66 -6.39 0.98 6.83
CA PRO A 66 -6.21 2.40 7.13
C PRO A 66 -7.53 3.17 7.09
N SER A 67 -8.42 2.91 6.13
CA SER A 67 -9.73 3.59 6.05
C SER A 67 -10.61 3.31 7.28
N VAL A 68 -10.62 2.07 7.77
CA VAL A 68 -11.38 1.68 8.97
C VAL A 68 -10.78 2.34 10.22
N VAL A 69 -9.46 2.25 10.38
CA VAL A 69 -8.75 2.87 11.52
C VAL A 69 -8.97 4.38 11.53
N TYR A 70 -8.90 5.02 10.36
CA TYR A 70 -9.11 6.46 10.26
C TYR A 70 -10.56 6.85 10.54
N SER A 71 -11.53 6.05 10.10
CA SER A 71 -12.95 6.26 10.42
C SER A 71 -13.22 6.22 11.92
N TRP A 72 -12.60 5.28 12.62
CA TRP A 72 -12.70 5.17 14.08
C TRP A 72 -12.00 6.34 14.79
N ALA A 73 -10.79 6.68 14.37
CA ALA A 73 -10.03 7.81 14.92
C ALA A 73 -10.76 9.14 14.71
N TYR A 74 -11.43 9.32 13.57
CA TYR A 74 -12.23 10.51 13.26
C TYR A 74 -13.37 10.70 14.27
N VAL A 75 -14.04 9.62 14.68
CA VAL A 75 -15.13 9.67 15.66
C VAL A 75 -14.62 9.95 17.07
N LEU A 76 -13.46 9.40 17.43
CA LEU A 76 -12.94 9.46 18.80
C LEU A 76 -12.16 10.74 19.12
N ILE A 77 -11.56 11.37 18.12
CA ILE A 77 -10.58 12.44 18.33
C ILE A 77 -11.11 13.72 17.68
N PRO A 78 -11.50 14.75 18.45
CA PRO A 78 -12.08 15.98 17.92
C PRO A 78 -11.03 16.97 17.35
N PHE A 79 -9.74 16.78 17.65
CA PHE A 79 -8.68 17.70 17.24
C PHE A 79 -8.06 17.32 15.89
N TYR A 80 -8.16 18.23 14.92
CA TYR A 80 -7.59 18.07 13.57
C TYR A 80 -6.08 17.74 13.56
N GLY A 81 -5.30 18.30 14.49
CA GLY A 81 -3.85 18.04 14.59
C GLY A 81 -3.48 16.62 15.02
N VAL A 82 -4.26 16.02 15.91
CA VAL A 82 -4.03 14.65 16.38
C VAL A 82 -4.40 13.63 15.30
N ARG A 83 -5.44 13.92 14.50
CA ARG A 83 -5.82 13.10 13.33
C ARG A 83 -4.69 13.05 12.30
N ALA A 84 -4.08 14.20 11.98
CA ALA A 84 -2.90 14.28 11.12
C ALA A 84 -1.69 13.52 11.72
N GLY A 85 -1.50 13.60 13.05
CA GLY A 85 -0.47 12.83 13.76
C GLY A 85 -0.65 11.32 13.66
N ILE A 86 -1.88 10.80 13.64
CA ILE A 86 -2.15 9.37 13.46
C ILE A 86 -1.92 8.92 12.01
N VAL A 87 -2.27 9.73 11.01
CA VAL A 87 -1.86 9.47 9.61
C VAL A 87 -0.35 9.39 9.53
N LEU A 88 0.33 10.37 10.11
CA LEU A 88 1.79 10.45 10.08
C LEU A 88 2.41 9.27 10.82
N ALA A 89 1.85 8.83 11.95
CA ALA A 89 2.32 7.67 12.70
C ALA A 89 2.11 6.36 11.93
N LEU A 90 0.96 6.17 11.28
CA LEU A 90 0.73 5.01 10.40
C LEU A 90 1.66 5.03 9.19
N TYR A 91 1.86 6.20 8.59
CA TYR A 91 2.79 6.39 7.49
C TYR A 91 4.24 6.08 7.92
N LEU A 92 4.69 6.62 9.05
CA LEU A 92 6.01 6.37 9.63
C LEU A 92 6.19 4.91 10.07
N PHE A 93 5.14 4.27 10.57
CA PHE A 93 5.18 2.85 10.94
C PHE A 93 5.34 1.95 9.71
N ILE A 94 4.58 2.21 8.64
CA ILE A 94 4.72 1.46 7.39
C ILE A 94 6.06 1.78 6.73
N MET A 95 6.52 3.04 6.78
CA MET A 95 7.85 3.43 6.33
C MET A 95 8.98 2.89 7.22
N GLY A 96 8.71 2.50 8.46
CA GLY A 96 9.66 1.81 9.35
C GLY A 96 9.72 0.30 9.10
N ILE A 97 8.63 -0.29 8.60
CA ILE A 97 8.61 -1.67 8.07
C ILE A 97 9.47 -1.78 6.80
N VAL A 98 9.63 -0.69 6.05
CA VAL A 98 10.47 -0.66 4.85
C VAL A 98 11.95 -0.96 5.15
N PRO A 99 12.67 -0.25 6.04
CA PRO A 99 14.05 -0.59 6.41
C PRO A 99 14.17 -1.95 7.12
N TYR A 100 13.13 -2.38 7.85
CA TYR A 100 13.11 -3.72 8.45
C TYR A 100 13.02 -4.82 7.38
N SER A 101 12.15 -4.66 6.38
CA SER A 101 12.04 -5.59 5.26
C SER A 101 13.28 -5.58 4.39
N THR A 102 13.91 -4.43 4.11
CA THR A 102 15.18 -4.40 3.36
C THR A 102 16.32 -5.05 4.13
N ALA A 103 16.42 -4.87 5.44
CA ALA A 103 17.43 -5.54 6.27
C ALA A 103 17.22 -7.07 6.28
N SER A 104 15.97 -7.55 6.36
CA SER A 104 15.66 -8.97 6.24
C SER A 104 15.92 -9.52 4.83
N LEU A 105 15.66 -8.72 3.79
CA LEU A 105 15.95 -9.04 2.38
C LEU A 105 17.43 -8.93 2.01
N MET A 106 18.28 -8.32 2.84
CA MET A 106 19.74 -8.40 2.66
C MET A 106 20.31 -9.68 3.28
N ARG A 107 19.61 -10.29 4.26
CA ARG A 107 19.96 -11.61 4.81
C ARG A 107 19.53 -12.75 3.88
N ILE A 108 18.38 -12.62 3.23
CA ILE A 108 17.89 -13.54 2.20
C ILE A 108 18.39 -13.00 0.86
N LYS A 109 19.33 -13.64 0.14
CA LYS A 109 20.03 -13.13 -1.07
C LYS A 109 19.11 -12.70 -2.25
N ILE A 110 18.25 -11.71 -2.06
CA ILE A 110 17.29 -11.21 -3.04
C ILE A 110 17.94 -10.03 -3.78
N PRO A 111 17.81 -9.93 -5.11
CA PRO A 111 18.41 -8.85 -5.87
C PRO A 111 17.97 -7.48 -5.34
N LEU A 112 18.94 -6.61 -5.01
CA LEU A 112 18.66 -5.28 -4.47
C LEU A 112 17.74 -4.46 -5.40
N ALA A 113 17.91 -4.59 -6.72
CA ALA A 113 17.09 -3.91 -7.71
C ALA A 113 15.60 -4.31 -7.63
N TYR A 114 15.30 -5.59 -7.35
CA TYR A 114 13.94 -6.07 -7.16
C TYR A 114 13.32 -5.45 -5.89
N THR A 115 14.08 -5.47 -4.79
CA THR A 115 13.65 -4.90 -3.52
C THR A 115 13.38 -3.40 -3.63
N LEU A 116 14.32 -2.63 -4.22
CA LEU A 116 14.18 -1.18 -4.40
C LEU A 116 12.98 -0.84 -5.30
N PHE A 117 12.77 -1.61 -6.37
CA PHE A 117 11.62 -1.41 -7.26
C PHE A 117 10.29 -1.60 -6.52
N HIS A 118 10.14 -2.65 -5.72
CA HIS A 118 8.92 -2.87 -4.93
C HIS A 118 8.73 -1.83 -3.84
N LEU A 119 9.80 -1.43 -3.17
CA LEU A 119 9.81 -0.43 -2.12
C LEU A 119 9.38 0.95 -2.64
N ALA A 120 9.91 1.37 -3.80
CA ALA A 120 9.46 2.59 -4.48
C ALA A 120 7.97 2.51 -4.86
N GLY A 121 7.51 1.35 -5.34
CA GLY A 121 6.10 1.11 -5.64
C GLY A 121 5.21 1.25 -4.42
N TYR A 122 5.60 0.65 -3.29
CA TYR A 122 4.87 0.78 -2.03
C TYR A 122 4.82 2.23 -1.55
N LEU A 123 5.92 2.97 -1.68
CA LEU A 123 5.99 4.37 -1.28
C LEU A 123 5.00 5.23 -2.08
N ILE A 124 4.97 5.06 -3.41
CA ILE A 124 4.02 5.78 -4.29
C ILE A 124 2.58 5.41 -3.92
N LYS A 125 2.27 4.12 -3.76
CA LYS A 125 0.94 3.64 -3.39
C LYS A 125 0.49 4.20 -2.04
N LEU A 126 1.39 4.22 -1.06
CA LEU A 126 1.12 4.79 0.26
C LEU A 126 0.76 6.26 0.16
N VAL A 127 1.61 7.08 -0.47
CA VAL A 127 1.35 8.52 -0.61
C VAL A 127 0.02 8.77 -1.31
N LEU A 128 -0.26 8.04 -2.38
CA LEU A 128 -1.50 8.15 -3.14
C LEU A 128 -2.74 7.82 -2.29
N ILE A 129 -2.72 6.67 -1.61
CA ILE A 129 -3.87 6.17 -0.86
C ILE A 129 -4.11 7.00 0.41
N TYR A 130 -3.06 7.33 1.16
CA TYR A 130 -3.17 8.18 2.33
C TYR A 130 -3.57 9.61 1.96
N GLY A 131 -3.13 10.12 0.79
CA GLY A 131 -3.61 11.38 0.25
C GLY A 131 -5.13 11.38 0.00
N ILE A 132 -5.66 10.31 -0.60
CA ILE A 132 -7.10 10.14 -0.83
C ILE A 132 -7.87 10.05 0.49
N ILE A 133 -7.40 9.23 1.44
CA ILE A 133 -8.04 9.07 2.75
C ILE A 133 -8.05 10.42 3.49
N ALA A 134 -6.91 11.10 3.55
CA ALA A 134 -6.81 12.40 4.19
C ALA A 134 -7.75 13.42 3.55
N TYR A 135 -7.80 13.48 2.21
CA TYR A 135 -8.68 14.40 1.49
C TYR A 135 -10.16 14.15 1.80
N ILE A 136 -10.62 12.89 1.74
CA ILE A 136 -12.03 12.55 1.96
C ILE A 136 -12.48 12.82 3.40
N TYR A 137 -11.60 12.69 4.38
CA TYR A 137 -11.92 12.95 5.80
C TYR A 137 -11.67 14.39 6.26
N VAL A 138 -11.01 15.22 5.44
CA VAL A 138 -10.87 16.67 5.66
C VAL A 138 -12.05 17.45 5.04
N LEU A 139 -12.64 16.91 3.97
CA LEU A 139 -13.91 17.37 3.38
C LEU A 139 -15.11 17.13 4.30
#